data_AF-A0A2V0NVZ3-F1
#
_entry.id   AF-A0A2V0NVZ3-F1
#
_cell.length_a   1.000
_cell.length_b   1.000
_cell.length_c   1.000
_cell.angle_alpha   90.00
_cell.angle_beta   90.00
_cell.angle_gamma   90.00
#
_symmetry.space_group_name_H-M   'P 1'
#
loop_
_entity.id
_entity.type
_entity.pdbx_description
1 polymer ?
#
loop_
_entity_poly.entity_id
_entity_poly.type
_entity_poly.pdbx_seq_one_letter_code
_entity_poly.pdbx_strand_id
1 'polypeptide(L)'
;MNDAQASRNTRFSELSLEEVRARISSFAEERDWRQYHTPRNLLLALVGEVGEAAEIFQWRPDSELAPGLPSFEAREREHLGEELSDVLLYLVRLADVCGVDLAAAVVDKLGKNAAKYPADKCRGRADKYSAYVELKAAAKQAAADAEAEAKAGDKGGRSGGAA
;
A
#
# COMPACT_ATOMS: atom_id res chain seq x y z
N MET A 1 -28.37 13.55 -13.78
CA MET A 1 -27.88 12.59 -14.79
C MET A 1 -26.36 12.55 -14.66
N ASN A 2 -25.79 11.35 -14.67
CA ASN A 2 -24.50 10.95 -14.10
C ASN A 2 -23.26 11.81 -14.42
N ASP A 3 -22.63 12.37 -13.38
CA ASP A 3 -21.22 12.81 -13.38
C ASP A 3 -20.31 11.87 -12.55
N ALA A 4 -20.82 10.70 -12.12
CA ALA A 4 -20.08 9.74 -11.30
C ALA A 4 -19.26 8.71 -12.11
N GLN A 5 -19.02 8.94 -13.40
CA GLN A 5 -18.37 7.98 -14.31
C GLN A 5 -17.28 8.63 -15.15
N ALA A 6 -16.35 9.31 -14.48
CA ALA A 6 -15.03 9.58 -15.04
C ALA A 6 -13.95 8.84 -14.23
N SER A 7 -14.18 7.55 -13.92
CA SER A 7 -13.05 6.66 -13.66
C SER A 7 -12.35 6.42 -15.00
N ARG A 8 -11.49 7.36 -15.39
CA ARG A 8 -10.51 7.11 -16.44
C ARG A 8 -9.57 6.06 -15.89
N ASN A 9 -9.80 4.80 -16.26
CA ASN A 9 -8.86 3.71 -16.01
C ASN A 9 -7.57 4.02 -16.78
N THR A 10 -6.66 4.76 -16.15
CA THR A 10 -5.28 4.86 -16.62
C THR A 10 -4.71 3.45 -16.59
N ARG A 11 -4.29 2.97 -17.76
CA ARG A 11 -3.63 1.68 -17.90
C ARG A 11 -2.13 1.93 -18.10
N PHE A 12 -1.30 1.34 -17.25
CA PHE A 12 0.14 1.37 -17.44
C PHE A 12 0.56 0.39 -18.52
N SER A 13 1.62 0.73 -19.25
CA SER A 13 2.34 -0.20 -20.10
C SER A 13 2.98 -1.31 -19.27
N GLU A 14 3.20 -2.47 -19.87
CA GLU A 14 3.92 -3.57 -19.23
C GLU A 14 5.40 -3.19 -19.07
N LEU A 15 5.87 -3.13 -17.82
CA LEU A 15 7.26 -2.96 -17.43
C LEU A 15 7.44 -3.58 -16.05
N SER A 16 8.28 -4.60 -15.94
CA SER A 16 8.52 -5.29 -14.66
C SER A 16 9.57 -4.56 -13.81
N LEU A 17 9.51 -4.76 -12.48
CA LEU A 17 10.54 -4.26 -11.57
C LEU A 17 11.93 -4.82 -11.90
N GLU A 18 11.99 -6.05 -12.42
CA GLU A 18 13.25 -6.67 -12.84
C GLU A 18 13.85 -5.99 -14.07
N GLU A 19 13.02 -5.58 -15.04
CA GLU A 19 13.47 -4.79 -16.19
C GLU A 19 13.94 -3.40 -15.77
N VAL A 20 13.25 -2.74 -14.84
CA VAL A 20 13.68 -1.45 -14.28
C VAL A 20 15.03 -1.59 -13.59
N ARG A 21 15.17 -2.59 -12.70
CA ARG A 21 16.41 -2.91 -11.99
C ARG A 21 17.56 -3.19 -12.97
N ALA A 22 17.30 -3.90 -14.07
CA ALA A 22 18.29 -4.17 -15.13
C ALA A 22 18.80 -2.86 -15.75
N ARG A 23 17.87 -2.04 -16.22
CA ARG A 23 18.18 -0.80 -16.94
C ARG A 23 18.98 0.17 -16.08
N ILE A 24 18.59 0.35 -14.81
CA ILE A 24 19.31 1.23 -13.88
C ILE A 24 20.71 0.69 -13.59
N SER A 25 20.85 -0.63 -13.38
CA SER A 25 22.16 -1.23 -13.10
C SER A 25 23.12 -1.08 -14.28
N SER A 26 22.65 -1.30 -15.51
CA SER A 26 23.44 -1.05 -16.71
C SER A 26 23.80 0.43 -16.87
N PHE A 27 22.83 1.32 -16.70
CA PHE A 27 23.07 2.77 -16.78
C PHE A 27 24.13 3.25 -15.80
N ALA A 28 24.10 2.74 -14.56
CA ALA A 28 25.06 3.08 -13.51
C ALA A 28 26.45 2.47 -13.78
N GLU A 29 26.52 1.28 -14.36
CA GLU A 29 27.78 0.62 -14.72
C GLU A 29 28.50 1.32 -15.86
N GLU A 30 27.78 1.70 -16.92
CA GLU A 30 28.31 2.46 -18.05
C GLU A 30 28.97 3.79 -17.64
N ARG A 31 28.55 4.34 -16.50
CA ARG A 31 29.02 5.63 -15.97
C ARG A 31 29.98 5.49 -14.80
N ASP A 32 30.32 4.26 -14.41
CA ASP A 32 31.09 3.96 -13.20
C ASP A 32 30.49 4.58 -11.93
N TRP A 33 29.15 4.68 -11.86
CA TRP A 33 28.44 5.30 -10.75
C TRP A 33 28.14 4.34 -9.59
N ARG A 34 28.44 3.05 -9.76
CA ARG A 34 28.28 2.05 -8.69
C ARG A 34 29.00 2.47 -7.39
N GLN A 35 30.12 3.18 -7.49
CA GLN A 35 30.86 3.72 -6.34
C GLN A 35 30.06 4.74 -5.49
N TYR A 36 29.11 5.45 -6.10
CA TYR A 36 28.27 6.44 -5.40
C TYR A 36 26.97 5.83 -4.88
N HIS A 37 26.56 4.67 -5.39
CA HIS A 37 25.30 4.00 -5.08
C HIS A 37 25.38 3.20 -3.76
N THR A 38 25.81 3.85 -2.68
CA THR A 38 25.71 3.28 -1.33
C THR A 38 24.27 3.34 -0.83
N PRO A 39 23.82 2.44 0.08
CA PRO A 39 22.44 2.45 0.59
C PRO A 39 22.00 3.81 1.15
N ARG A 40 22.89 4.49 1.90
CA ARG A 40 22.59 5.81 2.46
C ARG A 40 22.42 6.86 1.38
N ASN A 41 23.29 6.89 0.37
CA ASN A 41 23.22 7.90 -0.68
C ASN A 41 21.95 7.74 -1.51
N LEU A 42 21.61 6.49 -1.87
CA LEU A 42 20.38 6.18 -2.60
C LEU A 42 19.12 6.53 -1.79
N LEU A 43 19.13 6.27 -0.48
CA LEU A 43 18.02 6.67 0.39
C LEU A 43 17.88 8.19 0.47
N LEU A 44 18.98 8.94 0.54
CA LEU A 44 18.93 10.41 0.57
C LEU A 44 18.48 10.98 -0.78
N ALA A 45 18.93 10.41 -1.90
CA ALA A 45 18.45 10.78 -3.23
C ALA A 45 16.93 10.54 -3.35
N LEU A 46 16.45 9.35 -2.94
CA LEU A 46 15.02 9.04 -2.88
C LEU A 46 14.21 10.07 -2.07
N VAL A 47 14.73 10.54 -0.93
CA VAL A 47 14.07 11.58 -0.14
C VAL A 47 14.02 12.92 -0.90
N GLY A 48 15.07 13.24 -1.66
CA GLY A 48 15.10 14.39 -2.56
C GLY A 48 13.96 14.35 -3.58
N GLU A 49 13.86 13.26 -4.33
CA GLU A 49 12.82 13.11 -5.37
C GLU A 49 11.40 13.10 -4.80
N VAL A 50 11.20 12.58 -3.58
CA VAL A 50 9.92 12.71 -2.87
C VAL A 50 9.63 14.17 -2.53
N GLY A 51 10.66 14.96 -2.23
CA GLY A 51 10.56 16.40 -2.05
C GLY A 51 10.16 17.12 -3.33
N GLU A 52 10.83 16.84 -4.45
CA GLU A 52 10.51 17.42 -5.77
C GLU A 52 9.08 17.07 -6.19
N ALA A 53 8.66 15.80 -6.02
CA ALA A 53 7.28 15.39 -6.22
C ALA A 53 6.29 16.17 -5.32
N ALA A 54 6.66 16.49 -4.07
CA ALA A 54 5.82 17.27 -3.16
C ALA A 54 5.73 18.75 -3.56
N GLU A 55 6.79 19.33 -4.13
CA GLU A 55 6.82 20.72 -4.59
C GLU A 55 5.77 21.02 -5.67
N ILE A 56 5.42 20.01 -6.48
CA ILE A 56 4.36 20.11 -7.50
C ILE A 56 3.00 20.43 -6.87
N PHE A 57 2.76 19.98 -5.63
CA PHE A 57 1.46 20.07 -4.97
C PHE A 57 1.39 21.14 -3.86
N GLN A 58 2.52 21.51 -3.25
CA GLN A 58 2.56 22.22 -1.96
C GLN A 58 1.75 23.54 -1.87
N TRP A 59 1.56 24.26 -2.99
CA TRP A 59 0.84 25.54 -3.03
C TRP A 59 -0.50 25.49 -3.79
N ARG A 60 -0.94 24.31 -4.21
CA ARG A 60 -2.20 24.17 -4.96
C ARG A 60 -3.39 23.96 -4.02
N PRO A 61 -4.53 24.62 -4.27
CA PRO A 61 -5.74 24.38 -3.49
C PRO A 61 -6.37 23.03 -3.85
N ASP A 62 -7.04 22.40 -2.88
CA ASP A 62 -7.74 21.11 -3.07
C ASP A 62 -8.74 21.14 -4.25
N SER A 63 -9.35 22.29 -4.53
CA SER A 63 -10.26 22.48 -5.67
C SER A 63 -9.61 22.22 -7.02
N GLU A 64 -8.29 22.35 -7.12
CA GLU A 64 -7.51 22.07 -8.33
C GLU A 64 -6.93 20.65 -8.34
N LEU A 65 -6.97 19.90 -7.24
CA LEU A 65 -6.33 18.59 -7.08
C LEU A 65 -7.32 17.41 -7.17
N ALA A 66 -8.36 17.55 -8.00
CA ALA A 66 -9.30 16.46 -8.24
C ALA A 66 -8.59 15.23 -8.85
N PRO A 67 -9.03 13.99 -8.55
CA PRO A 67 -8.47 12.77 -9.15
C PRO A 67 -8.39 12.86 -10.68
N GLY A 68 -7.24 12.45 -11.23
CA GLY A 68 -6.94 12.62 -12.66
C GLY A 68 -6.39 14.00 -13.04
N LEU A 69 -6.30 14.93 -12.07
CA LEU A 69 -5.67 16.25 -12.15
C LEU A 69 -6.11 17.07 -13.38
N PRO A 70 -7.42 17.24 -13.64
CA PRO A 70 -7.91 17.88 -14.87
C PRO A 70 -7.42 19.31 -15.09
N SER A 71 -7.03 20.00 -14.02
CA SER A 71 -6.41 21.33 -14.02
C SER A 71 -4.96 21.35 -14.51
N PHE A 72 -4.26 20.22 -14.50
CA PHE A 72 -2.86 20.15 -14.90
C PHE A 72 -2.71 20.25 -16.41
N GLU A 73 -1.88 21.19 -16.84
CA GLU A 73 -1.37 21.31 -18.20
C GLU A 73 -0.46 20.12 -18.58
N ALA A 74 -0.21 19.94 -19.88
CA ALA A 74 0.61 18.82 -20.36
C ALA A 74 2.00 18.77 -19.71
N ARG A 75 2.69 19.92 -19.63
CA ARG A 75 4.01 20.05 -18.99
C ARG A 75 4.00 19.70 -17.51
N GLU A 76 2.92 20.01 -16.80
CA GLU A 76 2.81 19.73 -15.36
C GLU A 76 2.58 18.25 -15.11
N ARG A 77 1.89 17.57 -16.03
CA ARG A 77 1.73 16.11 -16.00
C ARG A 77 3.00 15.38 -16.37
N GLU A 78 3.76 15.91 -17.32
CA GLU A 78 5.06 15.39 -17.71
C GLU A 78 6.02 15.47 -16.53
N HIS A 79 6.17 16.66 -15.94
CA HIS A 79 7.01 16.87 -14.77
C HIS A 79 6.60 15.97 -13.58
N LEU A 80 5.30 15.86 -13.29
CA LEU A 80 4.82 14.89 -12.28
C LEU A 80 5.21 13.44 -12.63
N GLY A 81 5.19 13.08 -13.91
CA GLY A 81 5.63 11.78 -14.38
C GLY A 81 7.13 11.54 -14.18
N GLU A 82 7.96 12.57 -14.38
CA GLU A 82 9.40 12.55 -14.12
C GLU A 82 9.67 12.30 -12.63
N GLU A 83 9.12 13.12 -11.73
CA GLU A 83 9.38 12.99 -10.29
C GLU A 83 8.90 11.66 -9.71
N LEU A 84 7.72 11.19 -10.13
CA LEU A 84 7.22 9.87 -9.73
C LEU A 84 8.11 8.74 -10.26
N SER A 85 8.70 8.91 -11.44
CA SER A 85 9.64 7.95 -12.02
C SER A 85 10.94 7.95 -11.23
N ASP A 86 11.49 9.11 -10.88
CA ASP A 86 12.75 9.20 -10.13
C ASP A 86 12.64 8.57 -8.73
N VAL A 87 11.51 8.80 -8.04
CA VAL A 87 11.18 8.07 -6.80
C VAL A 87 11.21 6.55 -7.01
N LEU A 88 10.59 6.05 -8.08
CA LEU A 88 10.58 4.61 -8.39
C LEU A 88 11.99 4.11 -8.70
N LEU A 89 12.77 4.83 -9.51
CA LEU A 89 14.11 4.44 -9.92
C LEU A 89 15.04 4.32 -8.71
N TYR A 90 15.06 5.30 -7.81
CA TYR A 90 15.88 5.21 -6.60
C TYR A 90 15.39 4.14 -5.63
N LEU A 91 14.08 3.93 -5.49
CA LEU A 91 13.55 2.85 -4.65
C LEU A 91 13.98 1.47 -5.16
N VAL A 92 13.84 1.22 -6.47
CA VAL A 92 14.28 -0.03 -7.10
C VAL A 92 15.79 -0.21 -6.95
N ARG A 93 16.58 0.84 -7.18
CA ARG A 93 18.04 0.75 -7.04
C ARG A 93 18.48 0.54 -5.60
N LEU A 94 17.81 1.15 -4.64
CA LEU A 94 18.05 0.94 -3.21
C LEU A 94 17.76 -0.51 -2.84
N ALA A 95 16.66 -1.09 -3.31
CA ALA A 95 16.33 -2.50 -3.07
C ALA A 95 17.40 -3.44 -3.67
N ASP A 96 17.82 -3.19 -4.91
CA ASP A 96 18.88 -3.94 -5.61
C ASP A 96 20.20 -3.94 -4.82
N VAL A 97 20.69 -2.75 -4.43
CA VAL A 97 21.93 -2.63 -3.64
C VAL A 97 21.80 -3.27 -2.24
N CYS A 98 20.59 -3.29 -1.67
CA CYS A 98 20.33 -3.95 -0.40
C CYS A 98 20.09 -5.47 -0.52
N GLY A 99 20.06 -6.04 -1.73
CA GLY A 99 19.75 -7.46 -1.95
C GLY A 99 18.30 -7.83 -1.62
N VAL A 100 17.36 -6.89 -1.79
CA VAL A 100 15.93 -7.10 -1.51
C VAL A 100 15.20 -7.36 -2.82
N ASP A 101 14.56 -8.52 -2.94
CA ASP A 101 13.56 -8.77 -4.00
C ASP A 101 12.31 -7.92 -3.72
N LEU A 102 12.27 -6.74 -4.35
CA LEU A 102 11.21 -5.77 -4.16
C LEU A 102 9.85 -6.28 -4.65
N ALA A 103 9.82 -7.07 -5.73
CA ALA A 103 8.58 -7.61 -6.27
C ALA A 103 7.94 -8.60 -5.28
N ALA A 104 8.73 -9.53 -4.75
CA ALA A 104 8.28 -10.46 -3.72
C ALA A 104 7.86 -9.73 -2.44
N ALA A 105 8.63 -8.72 -2.01
CA ALA A 105 8.33 -7.92 -0.82
C ALA A 105 6.98 -7.17 -0.95
N VAL A 106 6.65 -6.65 -2.14
CA VAL A 106 5.36 -6.01 -2.41
C VAL A 106 4.21 -7.00 -2.29
N VAL A 107 4.33 -8.19 -2.90
CA VAL A 107 3.27 -9.23 -2.85
C VAL A 107 3.01 -9.66 -1.41
N ASP A 108 4.06 -9.96 -0.64
CA ASP A 108 3.94 -10.32 0.78
C ASP A 108 3.33 -9.17 1.60
N LYS A 109 3.76 -7.93 1.35
CA LYS A 109 3.24 -6.76 2.07
C LYS A 109 1.76 -6.51 1.78
N LEU A 110 1.31 -6.71 0.55
CA LEU A 110 -0.12 -6.64 0.19
C LEU A 110 -0.95 -7.70 0.93
N GLY A 111 -0.46 -8.94 1.00
CA GLY A 111 -1.10 -10.00 1.78
C GLY A 111 -1.21 -9.65 3.27
N LYS A 112 -0.12 -9.15 3.86
CA LYS A 112 -0.10 -8.65 5.25
C LYS A 112 -1.06 -7.49 5.47
N ASN A 113 -1.16 -6.56 4.53
CA ASN A 113 -2.07 -5.43 4.62
C ASN A 113 -3.55 -5.88 4.52
N ALA A 114 -3.87 -6.82 3.63
CA ALA A 114 -5.23 -7.38 3.54
C ALA A 114 -5.66 -8.08 4.84
N ALA A 115 -4.73 -8.82 5.47
CA ALA A 115 -4.98 -9.44 6.78
C ALA A 115 -5.15 -8.40 7.91
N LYS A 116 -4.39 -7.29 7.83
CA LYS A 116 -4.42 -6.19 8.80
C LYS A 116 -5.66 -5.29 8.66
N TYR A 117 -6.22 -5.18 7.46
CA TYR A 117 -7.41 -4.38 7.14
C TYR A 117 -8.44 -5.22 6.37
N PRO A 118 -9.19 -6.10 7.06
CA PRO A 118 -10.22 -6.92 6.41
C PRO A 118 -11.35 -6.05 5.85
N ALA A 119 -11.71 -6.26 4.58
CA ALA A 119 -12.66 -5.41 3.86
C ALA A 119 -14.05 -5.32 4.54
N ASP A 120 -14.52 -6.42 5.12
CA ASP A 120 -15.77 -6.49 5.90
C ASP A 120 -15.75 -5.61 7.16
N LYS A 121 -14.55 -5.29 7.66
CA LYS A 121 -14.36 -4.52 8.89
C LYS A 121 -13.94 -3.08 8.65
N CYS A 122 -13.31 -2.75 7.53
CA CYS A 122 -12.82 -1.40 7.27
C CYS A 122 -13.56 -0.67 6.14
N ARG A 123 -14.53 -1.28 5.45
CA ARG A 123 -15.27 -0.62 4.36
C ARG A 123 -15.91 0.69 4.84
N GLY A 124 -15.56 1.79 4.16
CA GLY A 124 -16.07 3.14 4.46
C GLY A 124 -15.44 3.80 5.70
N ARG A 125 -14.40 3.20 6.31
CA ARG A 125 -13.75 3.70 7.52
C ARG A 125 -12.24 3.79 7.34
N ALA A 126 -11.65 4.87 7.85
CA ALA A 126 -10.21 5.12 7.81
C ALA A 126 -9.54 4.92 9.18
N ASP A 127 -10.19 4.21 10.11
CA ASP A 127 -9.68 4.01 11.45
C ASP A 127 -8.32 3.30 11.44
N LYS A 128 -7.47 3.61 12.44
CA LYS A 128 -6.21 2.89 12.65
C LYS A 128 -6.51 1.41 12.89
N TYR A 129 -5.62 0.54 12.39
CA TYR A 129 -5.79 -0.92 12.45
C TYR A 129 -6.01 -1.49 13.86
N SER A 130 -5.54 -0.81 14.91
CA SER A 130 -5.76 -1.18 16.30
C SER A 130 -7.25 -1.34 16.61
N ALA A 131 -8.10 -0.47 16.05
CA ALA A 131 -9.55 -0.55 16.19
C ALA A 131 -10.11 -1.88 15.64
N TYR A 132 -9.56 -2.42 14.56
CA TYR A 132 -10.05 -3.66 13.95
C TYR A 132 -9.53 -4.94 14.62
N VAL A 133 -8.34 -4.87 15.21
CA VAL A 133 -7.75 -5.98 15.98
C VAL A 133 -8.54 -6.19 17.28
N GLU A 134 -8.86 -5.11 17.99
CA GLU A 134 -9.68 -5.15 19.21
C GLU A 134 -11.10 -5.69 18.93
N LEU A 135 -11.73 -5.25 17.83
CA LEU A 135 -13.03 -5.78 17.39
C LEU A 135 -12.97 -7.28 17.06
N LYS A 136 -11.87 -7.77 16.47
CA LYS A 136 -11.69 -9.21 16.17
C LYS A 136 -11.48 -10.03 17.44
N ALA A 137 -10.73 -9.50 18.40
CA ALA A 137 -10.52 -10.15 19.70
C ALA A 137 -11.83 -10.21 20.50
N ALA A 138 -12.56 -9.10 20.59
CA ALA A 138 -13.85 -9.02 21.27
C ALA A 138 -14.90 -9.95 20.66
N ALA A 139 -15.01 -10.00 19.32
CA ALA A 139 -15.95 -10.90 18.65
C ALA A 139 -15.59 -12.39 18.84
N LYS A 140 -14.30 -12.74 18.87
CA LYS A 140 -13.84 -14.11 19.13
C LYS A 140 -14.14 -14.53 20.57
N GLN A 141 -13.98 -13.62 21.53
CA GLN A 141 -14.29 -13.86 22.93
C GLN A 141 -15.80 -14.05 23.13
N ALA A 142 -16.62 -13.15 22.58
CA ALA A 142 -18.08 -13.25 22.66
C ALA A 142 -18.63 -14.55 22.04
N ALA A 143 -18.05 -15.02 20.93
CA ALA A 143 -18.44 -16.28 20.32
C ALA A 143 -18.05 -17.51 21.18
N ALA A 144 -16.88 -17.47 21.83
CA ALA A 144 -16.44 -18.53 22.74
C ALA A 144 -17.31 -18.60 24.00
N ASP A 145 -17.70 -17.44 24.54
CA ASP A 145 -18.54 -17.34 25.74
C ASP A 145 -19.96 -17.87 25.45
N ALA A 146 -20.55 -17.50 24.30
CA ALA A 146 -21.87 -18.00 23.88
C ALA A 146 -21.90 -19.53 23.66
N GLU A 147 -20.81 -20.11 23.13
CA GLU A 147 -20.68 -21.56 22.95
C GLU A 147 -20.55 -22.30 24.30
N ALA A 148 -19.86 -21.68 25.28
CA ALA A 148 -19.73 -22.23 26.63
C ALA A 148 -21.07 -22.22 27.39
N GLU A 149 -21.87 -21.15 27.26
CA GLU A 149 -23.21 -21.04 27.84
C GLU A 149 -24.19 -22.06 27.24
N ALA A 150 -24.17 -22.23 25.90
CA ALA A 150 -24.99 -23.23 25.22
C ALA A 150 -24.68 -24.66 25.69
N LYS A 151 -23.40 -24.98 25.93
CA LYS A 151 -22.95 -26.28 26.46
C LYS A 151 -23.28 -26.49 27.95
N ALA A 152 -23.43 -25.40 28.72
CA ALA A 152 -23.83 -25.47 30.12
C ALA A 152 -25.34 -25.71 30.29
N GLY A 153 -26.18 -25.16 29.39
CA GLY A 153 -27.63 -25.33 29.41
C GLY A 153 -28.13 -26.74 29.06
N ASP A 154 -27.38 -27.50 28.26
CA ASP A 154 -27.77 -28.86 27.82
C ASP A 154 -27.61 -29.95 28.90
N LYS A 155 -26.90 -29.66 30.01
CA LYS A 155 -26.69 -30.62 31.11
C LYS A 155 -27.80 -30.64 32.17
N GLY A 156 -28.83 -29.79 32.05
CA GLY A 156 -29.90 -29.66 33.05
C GLY A 156 -31.11 -30.59 32.89
N GLY A 157 -31.20 -31.36 31.80
CA GLY A 157 -32.43 -32.06 31.40
C GLY A 157 -32.36 -33.58 31.40
N ARG A 158 -31.99 -34.24 32.51
CA ARG A 158 -32.22 -35.70 32.67
C ARG A 158 -32.21 -36.16 34.14
N SER A 159 -33.27 -35.81 34.88
CA SER A 159 -33.71 -36.52 36.08
C SER A 159 -35.16 -36.11 36.36
N GLY A 160 -36.17 -36.97 36.47
CA GLY A 160 -36.21 -38.42 36.44
C GLY A 160 -37.67 -38.86 36.25
N GLY A 161 -37.84 -40.06 35.70
CA GLY A 161 -39.10 -40.78 35.73
C GLY A 161 -38.83 -42.18 36.28
N ALA A 162 -39.41 -42.48 37.43
CA ALA A 162 -39.76 -43.83 37.91
C ALA A 162 -40.36 -43.73 39.31
N ALA A 163 -41.69 -43.79 39.39
CA ALA A 163 -42.45 -44.46 40.45
C ALA A 163 -43.90 -44.60 39.96
#